data_AF-A0A8B8IRL7-F1
#
_entry.id   AF-A0A8B8IRL7-F1
#
_cell.length_a   1.000
_cell.length_b   1.000
_cell.length_c   1.000
_cell.angle_alpha   90.00
_cell.angle_beta   90.00
_cell.angle_gamma   90.00
#
_symmetry.space_group_name_H-M   'P 1'
#
loop_
_entity.id
_entity.type
_entity.pdbx_description
1 polymer ?
#
loop_
_entity_poly.entity_id
_entity_poly.type
_entity_poly.pdbx_seq_one_letter_code
_entity_poly.pdbx_strand_id
1 'polypeptide(L)'
;MPKKGKVNKLARMSDEERARYLQHRADVEEEARRRKRELVARFIKNKLDKEEVYARINTAKINQEWRYILRKIKCKQMASDIQGLITSFNFLLERKNRLLNSLMEAIDDSDEQHRRAFQAHTETLSYFLNIGSQRLDKLQVEYEHQKNDFLENWDKEEIDITDNQDRAEFKLTLITYIQDRDFKSLKKEKEIQSATEKNDSRLEHEEEMRQLCKPKQLEIDMYWSKLREVYDIYLEKHNPIMSHYNALREKDDFYQRDIARNEIQIQQATEILTTLQKEWVRTTTTMSCKLNHMNTKKEELAKKYWLMKKETKTAKAKEDEMLSVLVDASQEAIKRLENFETMLQKIKQLADICSKYETDKDHIFLEDVEDDITSADFETLDNDMIEQCKEFKKMDKFLLKMNRVKVQTMCLKTERAKLTKENIQLKQYIKRYLTELALKGGKDRPLSVKCQSEPKIEVNGKLLNRPVTCIEGALSNAVMHEQRLKLQEKKKKELGSVRAYPRVHCW
;
A
#
# COMPACT_ATOMS: atom_id res chain seq x y z
N MET A 1 -55.65 -46.23 -92.56
CA MET A 1 -55.54 -46.42 -94.03
C MET A 1 -54.59 -47.59 -94.31
N PRO A 2 -54.83 -48.39 -95.36
CA PRO A 2 -54.81 -49.85 -95.28
C PRO A 2 -53.40 -50.44 -95.16
N LYS A 3 -53.25 -51.41 -94.25
CA LYS A 3 -52.17 -52.39 -94.23
C LYS A 3 -52.25 -53.21 -95.53
N LYS A 4 -51.47 -52.82 -96.55
CA LYS A 4 -51.23 -53.67 -97.73
C LYS A 4 -50.34 -54.85 -97.31
N GLY A 5 -50.81 -56.06 -97.60
CA GLY A 5 -50.15 -57.32 -97.28
C GLY A 5 -48.72 -57.37 -97.79
N LYS A 6 -47.81 -57.78 -96.91
CA LYS A 6 -46.44 -58.16 -97.25
C LYS A 6 -46.49 -59.39 -98.14
N VAL A 7 -46.39 -59.20 -99.45
CA VAL A 7 -45.99 -60.26 -100.37
C VAL A 7 -44.58 -60.68 -99.97
N ASN A 8 -44.42 -61.96 -99.67
CA ASN A 8 -43.21 -62.57 -99.13
C ASN A 8 -42.09 -62.59 -100.19
N LYS A 9 -41.39 -61.45 -100.36
CA LYS A 9 -40.21 -61.30 -101.24
C LYS A 9 -38.96 -62.09 -100.78
N LEU A 10 -39.08 -62.87 -99.70
CA LEU A 10 -38.01 -63.69 -99.11
C LEU A 10 -38.06 -65.16 -99.54
N ALA A 11 -39.01 -65.55 -100.40
CA ALA A 11 -39.16 -66.92 -100.91
C ALA A 11 -38.69 -67.10 -102.37
N ARG A 12 -38.06 -66.08 -102.98
CA ARG A 12 -37.64 -66.04 -104.40
C ARG A 12 -36.25 -65.42 -104.65
N MET A 13 -35.37 -65.40 -103.65
CA MET A 13 -34.00 -64.88 -103.78
C MET A 13 -32.97 -65.93 -103.33
N SER A 14 -31.80 -65.93 -103.98
CA SER A 14 -30.68 -66.81 -103.62
C SER A 14 -30.18 -66.50 -102.21
N ASP A 15 -29.62 -67.48 -101.50
CA ASP A 15 -29.20 -67.36 -100.09
C ASP A 15 -28.24 -66.18 -99.85
N GLU A 16 -27.48 -65.78 -100.87
CA GLU A 16 -26.55 -64.64 -100.84
C GLU A 16 -27.25 -63.27 -100.81
N GLU A 17 -28.37 -63.12 -101.52
CA GLU A 17 -29.17 -61.88 -101.54
C GLU A 17 -30.00 -61.73 -100.25
N ARG A 18 -30.38 -62.86 -99.66
CA ARG A 18 -31.05 -62.91 -98.35
C ARG A 18 -30.10 -62.51 -97.22
N ALA A 19 -28.84 -62.95 -97.28
CA ALA A 19 -27.79 -62.54 -96.35
C ALA A 19 -27.49 -61.04 -96.46
N ARG A 20 -27.33 -60.49 -97.67
CA ARG A 20 -27.11 -59.05 -97.87
C ARG A 20 -28.30 -58.19 -97.43
N TYR A 21 -29.53 -58.64 -97.65
CA TYR A 21 -30.72 -57.91 -97.18
C TYR A 21 -30.83 -57.92 -95.65
N LEU A 22 -30.55 -59.06 -95.01
CA LEU A 22 -30.52 -59.16 -93.55
C LEU A 22 -29.36 -58.34 -92.96
N GLN A 23 -28.21 -58.29 -93.62
CA GLN A 23 -27.06 -57.47 -93.24
C GLN A 23 -27.36 -55.97 -93.39
N HIS A 24 -27.87 -55.52 -94.54
CA HIS A 24 -28.30 -54.12 -94.72
C HIS A 24 -29.41 -53.73 -93.72
N ARG A 25 -30.34 -54.64 -93.40
CA ARG A 25 -31.35 -54.39 -92.36
C ARG A 25 -30.74 -54.33 -90.96
N ALA A 26 -29.76 -55.17 -90.65
CA ALA A 26 -29.01 -55.13 -89.41
C ALA A 26 -28.18 -53.85 -89.30
N ASP A 27 -27.53 -53.41 -90.37
CA ASP A 27 -26.73 -52.18 -90.44
C ASP A 27 -27.60 -50.93 -90.30
N VAL A 28 -28.77 -50.88 -90.94
CA VAL A 28 -29.74 -49.79 -90.77
C VAL A 28 -30.30 -49.78 -89.34
N GLU A 29 -30.53 -50.94 -88.73
CA GLU A 29 -31.00 -51.05 -87.34
C GLU A 29 -29.89 -50.72 -86.33
N GLU A 30 -28.64 -51.08 -86.61
CA GLU A 30 -27.43 -50.69 -85.89
C GLU A 30 -27.20 -49.18 -85.96
N GLU A 31 -27.30 -48.57 -87.15
CA GLU A 31 -27.19 -47.13 -87.35
C GLU A 31 -28.35 -46.40 -86.67
N ALA A 32 -29.58 -46.91 -86.74
CA ALA A 32 -30.70 -46.36 -85.99
C ALA A 32 -30.48 -46.47 -84.47
N ARG A 33 -29.89 -47.57 -83.99
CA ARG A 33 -29.48 -47.71 -82.59
C ARG A 33 -28.34 -46.75 -82.22
N ARG A 34 -27.34 -46.54 -83.07
CA ARG A 34 -26.27 -45.54 -82.84
C ARG A 34 -26.83 -44.12 -82.82
N ARG A 35 -27.65 -43.73 -83.79
CA ARG A 35 -28.29 -42.40 -83.81
C ARG A 35 -29.16 -42.17 -82.57
N LYS A 36 -29.90 -43.19 -82.12
CA LYS A 36 -30.65 -43.12 -80.85
C LYS A 36 -29.72 -42.97 -79.64
N ARG A 37 -28.63 -43.75 -79.56
CA ARG A 37 -27.63 -43.65 -78.48
C ARG A 37 -26.92 -42.29 -78.49
N GLU A 38 -26.58 -41.76 -79.66
CA GLU A 38 -25.96 -40.44 -79.84
C GLU A 38 -26.92 -39.31 -79.46
N LEU A 39 -28.19 -39.39 -79.83
CA LEU A 39 -29.21 -38.44 -79.40
C LEU A 39 -29.38 -38.45 -77.88
N VAL A 40 -29.43 -39.63 -77.26
CA VAL A 40 -29.48 -39.77 -75.80
C VAL A 40 -28.22 -39.22 -75.14
N ALA A 41 -27.03 -39.53 -75.67
CA ALA A 41 -25.76 -39.01 -75.14
C ALA A 41 -25.67 -37.49 -75.26
N ARG A 42 -26.09 -36.90 -76.39
CA ARG A 42 -26.17 -35.44 -76.57
C ARG A 42 -27.19 -34.80 -75.63
N PHE A 43 -28.33 -35.46 -75.41
CA PHE A 43 -29.32 -34.98 -74.45
C PHE A 43 -28.78 -34.99 -73.02
N ILE A 44 -28.13 -36.08 -72.59
CA ILE A 44 -27.48 -36.18 -71.28
C ILE A 44 -26.37 -35.15 -71.13
N LYS A 45 -25.50 -34.98 -72.14
CA LYS A 45 -24.45 -33.97 -72.12
C LYS A 45 -25.01 -32.56 -71.98
N ASN A 46 -26.01 -32.20 -72.79
CA ASN A 46 -26.68 -30.89 -72.67
C ASN A 46 -27.40 -30.69 -71.33
N LYS A 47 -27.86 -31.77 -70.68
CA LYS A 47 -28.43 -31.72 -69.33
C LYS A 47 -27.34 -31.50 -68.28
N LEU A 48 -26.23 -32.24 -68.37
CA LEU A 48 -25.07 -32.07 -67.51
C LEU A 48 -24.46 -30.67 -67.63
N ASP A 49 -24.26 -30.16 -68.85
CA ASP A 49 -23.70 -28.81 -69.06
C ASP A 49 -24.62 -27.73 -68.45
N LYS A 50 -25.95 -27.91 -68.53
CA LYS A 50 -26.91 -27.00 -67.89
C LYS A 50 -26.85 -27.11 -66.37
N GLU A 51 -26.80 -28.32 -65.82
CA GLU A 51 -26.64 -28.53 -64.38
C GLU A 51 -25.32 -27.96 -63.86
N GLU A 52 -24.23 -28.07 -64.61
CA GLU A 52 -22.94 -27.51 -64.26
C GLU A 52 -22.94 -25.98 -64.27
N VAL A 53 -23.59 -25.36 -65.28
CA VAL A 53 -23.80 -23.91 -65.30
C VAL A 53 -24.65 -23.46 -64.11
N TYR A 54 -25.74 -24.17 -63.80
CA TYR A 54 -26.56 -23.87 -62.62
C TYR A 54 -25.80 -24.07 -61.32
N ALA A 55 -24.97 -25.11 -61.20
CA ALA A 55 -24.12 -25.35 -60.04
C ALA A 55 -23.10 -24.22 -59.86
N ARG A 56 -22.46 -23.75 -60.93
CA ARG A 56 -21.54 -22.60 -60.90
C ARG A 56 -22.24 -21.30 -60.49
N ILE A 57 -23.43 -21.03 -61.03
CA ILE A 57 -24.22 -19.85 -60.65
C ILE A 57 -24.67 -19.95 -59.19
N ASN A 58 -25.16 -21.11 -58.75
CA ASN A 58 -25.63 -21.32 -57.38
C ASN A 58 -24.49 -21.22 -56.36
N THR A 59 -23.33 -21.81 -56.66
CA THR A 59 -22.13 -21.67 -55.81
C THR A 59 -21.64 -20.23 -55.75
N ALA A 60 -21.65 -19.48 -56.86
CA ALA A 60 -21.32 -18.05 -56.86
C ALA A 60 -22.31 -17.23 -55.99
N LYS A 61 -23.62 -17.49 -56.10
CA LYS A 61 -24.65 -16.86 -55.27
C LYS A 61 -24.46 -17.19 -53.79
N ILE A 62 -24.28 -18.45 -53.45
CA ILE A 62 -24.03 -18.90 -52.07
C ILE A 62 -22.77 -18.24 -51.51
N ASN A 63 -21.68 -18.20 -52.28
CA ASN A 63 -20.44 -17.53 -51.86
C ASN A 63 -20.62 -16.02 -51.68
N GLN A 64 -21.43 -15.36 -52.53
CA GLN A 64 -21.75 -13.94 -52.37
C GLN A 64 -22.52 -13.68 -51.08
N GLU A 65 -23.54 -14.50 -50.78
CA GLU A 65 -24.30 -14.42 -49.53
C GLU A 65 -23.40 -14.69 -48.31
N TRP A 66 -22.53 -15.70 -48.38
CA TRP A 66 -21.55 -15.96 -47.31
C TRP A 66 -20.59 -14.78 -47.09
N ARG A 67 -20.07 -14.17 -48.16
CA ARG A 67 -19.22 -12.97 -48.05
C ARG A 67 -19.98 -11.79 -47.45
N TYR A 68 -21.26 -11.65 -47.76
CA TYR A 68 -22.10 -10.62 -47.15
C TYR A 68 -22.28 -10.87 -45.65
N ILE A 69 -22.65 -12.09 -45.26
CA ILE A 69 -22.81 -12.49 -43.85
C ILE A 69 -21.50 -12.33 -43.07
N LEU A 70 -20.38 -12.83 -43.59
CA LEU A 70 -19.08 -12.73 -42.95
C LEU A 70 -18.62 -11.29 -42.78
N ARG A 71 -18.82 -10.43 -43.78
CA ARG A 71 -18.52 -8.99 -43.65
C ARG A 71 -19.38 -8.35 -42.58
N LYS A 72 -20.68 -8.65 -42.53
CA LYS A 72 -21.58 -8.13 -41.49
C LYS A 72 -21.17 -8.57 -40.09
N ILE A 73 -20.78 -9.83 -39.91
CA ILE A 73 -20.26 -10.34 -38.64
C ILE A 73 -18.94 -9.64 -38.29
N LYS A 74 -18.00 -9.52 -39.24
CA LYS A 74 -16.70 -8.89 -38.99
C LYS A 74 -16.84 -7.41 -38.65
N CYS A 75 -17.72 -6.66 -39.33
CA CYS A 75 -18.00 -5.26 -38.99
C CYS A 75 -18.58 -5.13 -37.57
N LYS A 76 -19.49 -6.03 -37.16
CA LYS A 76 -20.01 -6.05 -35.79
C LYS A 76 -18.92 -6.36 -34.77
N GLN A 77 -18.06 -7.34 -35.05
CA GLN A 77 -16.93 -7.68 -34.20
C GLN A 77 -15.97 -6.49 -34.06
N MET A 78 -15.56 -5.87 -35.16
CA MET A 78 -14.68 -4.70 -35.14
C MET A 78 -15.30 -3.51 -34.39
N ALA A 79 -16.61 -3.28 -34.54
CA ALA A 79 -17.30 -2.25 -33.76
C ALA A 79 -17.28 -2.56 -32.26
N SER A 80 -17.49 -3.81 -31.88
CA SER A 80 -17.39 -4.25 -30.48
C SER A 80 -15.95 -4.11 -29.95
N ASP A 81 -14.94 -4.45 -30.74
CA ASP A 81 -13.53 -4.33 -30.36
C ASP A 81 -13.16 -2.85 -30.16
N ILE A 82 -13.59 -1.96 -31.07
CA ILE A 82 -13.39 -0.50 -30.93
C ILE A 82 -14.10 0.02 -29.67
N GLN A 83 -15.32 -0.42 -29.39
CA GLN A 83 -16.02 -0.03 -28.17
C GLN A 83 -15.28 -0.52 -26.90
N GLY A 84 -14.73 -1.73 -26.93
CA GLY A 84 -13.86 -2.26 -25.87
C GLY A 84 -12.59 -1.42 -25.67
N LEU A 85 -11.96 -0.98 -26.77
CA LEU A 85 -10.80 -0.10 -26.70
C LEU A 85 -11.16 1.29 -26.14
N ILE A 86 -12.28 1.87 -26.56
CA ILE A 86 -12.75 3.17 -26.06
C ILE A 86 -13.04 3.09 -24.55
N THR A 87 -13.73 2.05 -24.10
CA THR A 87 -14.04 1.87 -22.68
C THR A 87 -12.78 1.67 -21.84
N SER A 88 -11.83 0.85 -22.31
CA SER A 88 -10.52 0.69 -21.65
C SER A 88 -9.72 1.99 -21.61
N PHE A 89 -9.70 2.74 -22.72
CA PHE A 89 -9.02 4.04 -22.78
C PHE A 89 -9.63 5.05 -21.82
N ASN A 90 -10.96 5.18 -21.79
CA ASN A 90 -11.65 6.08 -20.87
C ASN A 90 -11.37 5.71 -19.40
N PHE A 91 -11.36 4.42 -19.07
CA PHE A 91 -10.99 3.97 -17.73
C PHE A 91 -9.55 4.35 -17.36
N LEU A 92 -8.59 4.18 -18.27
CA LEU A 92 -7.20 4.59 -18.05
C LEU A 92 -7.08 6.11 -17.89
N LEU A 93 -7.81 6.87 -18.70
CA LEU A 93 -7.84 8.34 -18.65
C LEU A 93 -8.42 8.80 -17.31
N GLU A 94 -9.56 8.26 -16.88
CA GLU A 94 -10.13 8.54 -15.56
C GLU A 94 -9.16 8.19 -14.43
N ARG A 95 -8.49 7.03 -14.50
CA ARG A 95 -7.50 6.63 -13.49
C ARG A 95 -6.34 7.62 -13.43
N LYS A 96 -5.86 8.07 -14.59
CA LYS A 96 -4.79 9.09 -14.68
C LYS A 96 -5.25 10.44 -14.18
N ASN A 97 -6.48 10.87 -14.48
CA ASN A 97 -7.05 12.11 -13.96
C ASN A 97 -7.22 12.07 -12.44
N ARG A 98 -7.70 10.96 -11.87
CA ARG A 98 -7.78 10.79 -10.41
C ARG A 98 -6.39 10.89 -9.77
N LEU A 99 -5.39 10.26 -10.36
CA LEU A 99 -4.01 10.37 -9.89
C LEU A 99 -3.50 11.81 -10.00
N LEU A 100 -3.74 12.49 -11.11
CA LEU A 100 -3.33 13.88 -11.32
C LEU A 100 -3.98 14.81 -10.30
N ASN A 101 -5.29 14.66 -10.05
CA ASN A 101 -6.00 15.44 -9.03
C ASN A 101 -5.44 15.16 -7.63
N SER A 102 -5.19 13.91 -7.26
CA SER A 102 -4.59 13.58 -5.96
C SER A 102 -3.18 14.15 -5.79
N LEU A 103 -2.40 14.21 -6.87
CA LEU A 103 -1.07 14.82 -6.86
C LEU A 103 -1.16 16.34 -6.77
N MET A 104 -2.15 16.95 -7.43
CA MET A 104 -2.42 18.38 -7.34
C MET A 104 -2.79 18.77 -5.91
N GLU A 105 -3.74 18.05 -5.29
CA GLU A 105 -4.14 18.24 -3.90
C GLU A 105 -2.96 18.06 -2.93
N ALA A 106 -2.10 17.05 -3.16
CA ALA A 106 -0.91 16.85 -2.35
C ALA A 106 0.12 17.99 -2.49
N ILE A 107 0.24 18.60 -3.67
CA ILE A 107 1.09 19.78 -3.88
C ILE A 107 0.50 20.98 -3.14
N ASP A 108 -0.80 21.24 -3.28
CA ASP A 108 -1.49 22.34 -2.60
C ASP A 108 -1.37 22.22 -1.07
N ASP A 109 -1.55 21.01 -0.53
CA ASP A 109 -1.35 20.72 0.90
C ASP A 109 0.09 20.95 1.35
N SER A 110 1.07 20.55 0.53
CA SER A 110 2.49 20.78 0.82
C SER A 110 2.82 22.26 0.85
N ASP A 111 2.32 23.03 -0.12
CA ASP A 111 2.54 24.47 -0.21
C ASP A 111 1.87 25.22 0.95
N GLU A 112 0.66 24.82 1.34
CA GLU A 112 -0.03 25.35 2.51
C GLU A 112 0.75 25.04 3.80
N GLN A 113 1.28 23.82 3.96
CA GLN A 113 2.14 23.48 5.09
C GLN A 113 3.41 24.32 5.12
N HIS A 114 4.07 24.52 3.97
CA HIS A 114 5.24 25.38 3.85
C HIS A 114 4.93 26.83 4.23
N ARG A 115 3.81 27.38 3.76
CA ARG A 115 3.37 28.75 4.08
C ARG A 115 3.08 28.90 5.58
N ARG A 116 2.41 27.95 6.21
CA ARG A 116 2.18 27.95 7.68
C ARG A 116 3.48 27.85 8.47
N ALA A 117 4.40 26.96 8.06
CA ALA A 117 5.70 26.82 8.72
C ALA A 117 6.54 28.10 8.61
N PHE A 118 6.52 28.74 7.43
CA PHE A 118 7.18 30.03 7.22
C PHE A 118 6.56 31.13 8.07
N GLN A 119 5.23 31.22 8.12
CA GLN A 119 4.54 32.17 8.98
C GLN A 119 4.91 31.97 10.45
N ALA A 120 4.82 30.74 10.98
CA ALA A 120 5.22 30.45 12.35
C ALA A 120 6.69 30.82 12.62
N HIS A 121 7.60 30.53 11.67
CA HIS A 121 9.00 30.91 11.80
C HIS A 121 9.18 32.44 11.84
N THR A 122 8.54 33.18 10.94
CA THR A 122 8.61 34.65 10.93
C THR A 122 8.03 35.25 12.21
N GLU A 123 6.92 34.73 12.74
CA GLU A 123 6.36 35.14 14.03
C GLU A 123 7.34 34.90 15.18
N THR A 124 8.02 33.75 15.22
CA THR A 124 9.06 33.50 16.24
C THR A 124 10.26 34.44 16.12
N LEU A 125 10.66 34.77 14.89
CA LEU A 125 11.75 35.72 14.65
C LEU A 125 11.35 37.13 15.10
N SER A 126 10.14 37.57 14.77
CA SER A 126 9.58 38.83 15.24
C SER A 126 9.51 38.91 16.77
N TYR A 127 9.14 37.81 17.43
CA TYR A 127 9.16 37.72 18.89
C TYR A 127 10.58 37.88 19.46
N PHE A 128 11.57 37.20 18.90
CA PHE A 128 12.97 37.35 19.34
C PHE A 128 13.52 38.76 19.08
N LEU A 129 13.19 39.36 17.93
CA LEU A 129 13.56 40.74 17.62
C LEU A 129 12.93 41.71 18.61
N ASN A 130 11.67 41.52 18.99
CA ASN A 130 11.00 42.35 19.98
C ASN A 130 11.69 42.24 21.37
N ILE A 131 12.05 41.03 21.80
CA ILE A 131 12.86 40.85 23.03
C ILE A 131 14.21 41.57 22.91
N GLY A 132 14.86 41.45 21.74
CA GLY A 132 16.12 42.14 21.44
C GLY A 132 15.99 43.66 21.58
N SER A 133 14.95 44.24 20.97
CA SER A 133 14.62 45.67 21.07
C SER A 133 14.41 46.08 22.51
N GLN A 134 13.56 45.37 23.27
CA GLN A 134 13.29 45.70 24.67
C GLN A 134 14.54 45.65 25.55
N ARG A 135 15.46 44.73 25.29
CA ARG A 135 16.74 44.67 26.01
C ARG A 135 17.66 45.84 25.64
N LEU A 136 17.69 46.21 24.36
CA LEU A 136 18.46 47.34 23.86
C LEU A 136 17.92 48.65 24.45
N ASP A 137 16.60 48.84 24.45
CA ASP A 137 15.93 50.01 25.03
C ASP A 137 16.25 50.13 26.52
N LYS A 138 16.18 49.02 27.29
CA LYS A 138 16.58 49.02 28.71
C LYS A 138 18.05 49.40 28.91
N LEU A 139 18.95 48.87 28.08
CA LEU A 139 20.37 49.18 28.16
C LEU A 139 20.62 50.65 27.80
N GLN A 140 19.89 51.20 26.83
CA GLN A 140 19.98 52.60 26.46
C GLN A 140 19.49 53.51 27.59
N VAL A 141 18.34 53.19 28.21
CA VAL A 141 17.83 53.95 29.37
C VAL A 141 18.81 53.91 30.54
N GLU A 142 19.37 52.74 30.84
CA GLU A 142 20.37 52.58 31.91
C GLU A 142 21.64 53.39 31.61
N TYR A 143 22.12 53.38 30.36
CA TYR A 143 23.26 54.19 29.93
C TYR A 143 22.98 55.69 30.04
N GLU A 144 21.81 56.15 29.59
CA GLU A 144 21.40 57.55 29.71
C GLU A 144 21.29 57.98 31.17
N HIS A 145 20.76 57.11 32.04
CA HIS A 145 20.70 57.37 33.48
C HIS A 145 22.11 57.50 34.08
N GLN A 146 22.99 56.53 33.85
CA GLN A 146 24.37 56.59 34.36
C GLN A 146 25.13 57.81 33.83
N LYS A 147 24.95 58.16 32.56
CA LYS A 147 25.53 59.36 31.97
C LYS A 147 25.05 60.62 32.69
N ASN A 148 23.75 60.73 32.94
CA ASN A 148 23.18 61.90 33.62
C ASN A 148 23.66 61.99 35.07
N ASP A 149 23.73 60.87 35.79
CA ASP A 149 24.25 60.82 37.15
C ASP A 149 25.73 61.24 37.21
N PHE A 150 26.55 60.81 36.23
CA PHE A 150 27.94 61.25 36.12
C PHE A 150 28.04 62.75 35.85
N LEU A 151 27.20 63.30 34.96
CA LEU A 151 27.18 64.74 34.68
C LEU A 151 26.76 65.54 35.92
N GLU A 152 25.72 65.10 36.63
CA GLU A 152 25.28 65.77 37.85
C GLU A 152 26.34 65.73 38.95
N ASN A 153 27.06 64.61 39.09
CA ASN A 153 28.17 64.50 40.04
C ASN A 153 29.36 65.40 39.64
N TRP A 154 29.66 65.48 38.35
CA TRP A 154 30.68 66.40 37.82
C TRP A 154 30.32 67.86 38.11
N ASP A 155 29.08 68.27 37.82
CA ASP A 155 28.62 69.63 38.10
C ASP A 155 28.73 69.97 39.60
N LYS A 156 28.37 69.02 40.48
CA LYS A 156 28.53 69.17 41.94
C LYS A 156 29.98 69.30 42.36
N GLU A 157 30.85 68.43 41.85
CA GLU A 157 32.29 68.44 42.16
C GLU A 157 32.95 69.73 41.65
N GLU A 158 32.57 70.21 40.47
CA GLU A 158 33.04 71.47 39.91
C GLU A 158 32.64 72.66 40.81
N ILE A 159 31.39 72.69 41.29
CA ILE A 159 30.92 73.72 42.23
C ILE A 159 31.69 73.64 43.55
N ASP A 160 31.87 72.45 44.11
CA ASP A 160 32.58 72.26 45.38
C ASP A 160 34.07 72.63 45.28
N ILE A 161 34.73 72.30 44.16
CA ILE A 161 36.12 72.69 43.90
C ILE A 161 36.22 74.22 43.79
N THR A 162 35.31 74.84 43.06
CA THR A 162 35.30 76.29 42.86
C THR A 162 35.06 77.04 44.19
N ASP A 163 34.07 76.63 44.99
CA ASP A 163 33.82 77.24 46.31
C ASP A 163 35.00 77.02 47.27
N ASN A 164 35.63 75.84 47.25
CA ASN A 164 36.83 75.59 48.05
C ASN A 164 38.02 76.45 47.61
N GLN A 165 38.21 76.63 46.30
CA GLN A 165 39.23 77.51 45.74
C GLN A 165 38.97 78.96 46.16
N ASP A 166 37.76 79.48 45.97
CA ASP A 166 37.38 80.84 46.36
C ASP A 166 37.61 81.08 47.87
N ARG A 167 37.25 80.11 48.72
CA ARG A 167 37.52 80.17 50.16
C ARG A 167 39.01 80.15 50.49
N ALA A 168 39.81 79.37 49.76
CA ALA A 168 41.25 79.32 49.96
C ALA A 168 41.93 80.62 49.51
N GLU A 169 41.53 81.17 48.36
CA GLU A 169 41.99 82.46 47.85
C GLU A 169 41.63 83.59 48.82
N PHE A 170 40.41 83.59 49.37
CA PHE A 170 40.01 84.55 50.39
C PHE A 170 40.87 84.45 51.67
N LYS A 171 41.17 83.22 52.13
CA LYS A 171 42.07 83.02 53.29
C LYS A 171 43.48 83.52 53.00
N LEU A 172 44.03 83.23 51.83
CA LEU A 172 45.37 83.68 51.44
C LEU A 172 45.44 85.20 51.32
N THR A 173 44.45 85.84 50.70
CA THR A 173 44.37 87.30 50.60
C THR A 173 44.25 87.97 51.98
N LEU A 174 43.53 87.35 52.92
CA LEU A 174 43.48 87.84 54.30
C LEU A 174 44.83 87.68 55.02
N ILE A 175 45.51 86.53 54.86
CA ILE A 175 46.84 86.30 55.45
C ILE A 175 47.86 87.29 54.88
N THR A 176 47.90 87.49 53.56
CA THR A 176 48.83 88.44 52.93
C THR A 176 48.54 89.87 53.38
N TYR A 177 47.27 90.25 53.54
CA TYR A 177 46.90 91.56 54.09
C TYR A 177 47.40 91.74 55.53
N ILE A 178 47.22 90.74 56.40
CA ILE A 178 47.71 90.78 57.79
C ILE A 178 49.25 90.84 57.82
N GLN A 179 49.92 90.00 57.04
CA GLN A 179 51.38 89.98 56.94
C GLN A 179 51.94 91.30 56.43
N ASP A 180 51.34 91.92 55.40
CA ASP A 180 51.77 93.21 54.87
C ASP A 180 51.54 94.34 55.88
N ARG A 181 50.42 94.31 56.62
CA ARG A 181 50.17 95.25 57.72
C ARG A 181 51.23 95.13 58.81
N ASP A 182 51.51 93.92 59.26
CA ASP A 182 52.47 93.64 60.34
C ASP A 182 53.91 93.95 59.89
N PHE A 183 54.26 93.60 58.64
CA PHE A 183 55.53 93.96 58.02
C PHE A 183 55.69 95.47 57.91
N LYS A 184 54.66 96.21 57.49
CA LYS A 184 54.69 97.68 57.47
C LYS A 184 54.89 98.27 58.86
N SER A 185 54.27 97.71 59.92
CA SER A 185 54.54 98.16 61.29
C SER A 185 55.97 97.86 61.75
N LEU A 186 56.46 96.64 61.50
CA LEU A 186 57.81 96.22 61.89
C LEU A 186 58.88 97.01 61.11
N LYS A 187 58.64 97.29 59.83
CA LYS A 187 59.49 98.13 59.00
C LYS A 187 59.58 99.54 59.57
N LYS A 188 58.46 100.16 59.95
CA LYS A 188 58.47 101.49 60.61
C LYS A 188 59.25 101.46 61.92
N GLU A 189 59.08 100.43 62.74
CA GLU A 189 59.82 100.28 63.99
C GLU A 189 61.33 100.12 63.75
N LYS A 190 61.72 99.29 62.79
CA LYS A 190 63.13 99.08 62.41
C LYS A 190 63.76 100.30 61.75
N GLU A 191 62.99 101.06 60.97
CA GLU A 191 63.45 102.34 60.41
C GLU A 191 63.71 103.37 61.53
N ILE A 192 62.88 103.41 62.58
CA ILE A 192 63.10 104.25 63.77
C ILE A 192 64.34 103.79 64.54
N GLN A 193 64.49 102.49 64.79
CA GLN A 193 65.67 101.91 65.48
C GLN A 193 66.97 102.14 64.70
N SER A 194 66.96 101.94 63.38
CA SER A 194 68.13 102.19 62.54
C SER A 194 68.46 103.68 62.45
N ALA A 195 67.45 104.57 62.48
CA ALA A 195 67.68 106.01 62.54
C ALA A 195 68.32 106.44 63.86
N THR A 196 68.00 105.81 64.99
CA THR A 196 68.66 106.06 66.28
C THR A 196 70.07 105.50 66.30
N GLU A 197 70.27 104.23 65.91
CA GLU A 197 71.58 103.58 65.89
C GLU A 197 72.55 104.26 64.91
N LYS A 198 72.10 104.67 63.72
CA LYS A 198 72.94 105.44 62.79
C LYS A 198 73.33 106.81 63.33
N ASN A 199 72.49 107.43 64.15
CA ASN A 199 72.84 108.72 64.75
C ASN A 199 73.89 108.53 65.86
N ASP A 200 73.77 107.45 66.63
CA ASP A 200 74.69 107.09 67.71
C ASP A 200 76.05 106.62 67.16
N SER A 201 76.07 105.69 66.20
CA SER A 201 77.30 105.23 65.55
C SER A 201 77.95 106.29 64.66
N ARG A 202 77.20 107.25 64.10
CA ARG A 202 77.80 108.41 63.41
C ARG A 202 78.59 109.28 64.39
N LEU A 203 78.11 109.44 65.62
CA LEU A 203 78.81 110.19 66.67
C LEU A 203 80.12 109.49 67.09
N GLU A 204 80.09 108.15 67.24
CA GLU A 204 81.25 107.35 67.64
C GLU A 204 82.28 107.18 66.50
N HIS A 205 81.82 106.99 65.27
CA HIS A 205 82.70 106.78 64.10
C HIS A 205 83.42 108.06 63.65
N GLU A 206 82.87 109.24 63.91
CA GLU A 206 83.55 110.53 63.66
C GLU A 206 84.76 110.73 64.59
N GLU A 207 84.75 110.11 65.78
CA GLU A 207 85.87 110.12 66.75
C GLU A 207 86.91 109.04 66.44
N GLU A 208 86.51 107.84 66.02
CA GLU A 208 87.42 106.71 65.77
C GLU A 208 88.11 106.74 64.39
N MET A 209 87.47 107.30 63.36
CA MET A 209 88.06 107.38 62.00
C MET A 209 89.22 108.36 61.86
N ARG A 210 89.46 109.23 62.86
CA ARG A 210 90.68 110.06 62.88
C ARG A 210 91.94 109.27 63.24
N GLN A 211 91.83 108.06 63.81
CA GLN A 211 92.99 107.40 64.43
C GLN A 211 93.58 106.17 63.71
N LEU A 212 92.93 105.54 62.72
CA LEU A 212 93.37 104.19 62.28
C LEU A 212 93.59 103.93 60.77
N CYS A 213 93.25 104.84 59.85
CA CYS A 213 92.94 104.41 58.48
C CYS A 213 94.09 104.29 57.44
N LYS A 214 95.38 104.21 57.80
CA LYS A 214 96.46 104.06 56.78
C LYS A 214 97.35 102.81 56.82
N PRO A 215 97.61 102.11 57.94
CA PRO A 215 98.52 100.95 57.89
C PRO A 215 97.85 99.59 57.60
N LYS A 216 96.52 99.44 57.76
CA LYS A 216 95.80 98.13 57.66
C LYS A 216 95.46 97.66 56.23
N GLN A 217 95.48 98.54 55.23
CA GLN A 217 95.15 98.17 53.84
C GLN A 217 96.25 97.35 53.14
N LEU A 218 97.52 97.51 53.53
CA LEU A 218 98.65 96.81 52.90
C LEU A 218 98.79 95.34 53.31
N GLU A 219 98.30 94.94 54.49
CA GLU A 219 98.35 93.53 54.92
C GLU A 219 97.31 92.65 54.22
N ILE A 220 96.17 93.22 53.83
CA ILE A 220 95.07 92.49 53.17
C ILE A 220 95.47 92.04 51.76
N ASP A 221 96.15 92.90 51.01
CA ASP A 221 96.55 92.62 49.62
C ASP A 221 97.61 91.50 49.50
N MET A 222 98.43 91.30 50.54
CA MET A 222 99.43 90.22 50.58
C MET A 222 98.81 88.83 50.76
N TYR A 223 97.77 88.69 51.59
CA TYR A 223 97.10 87.40 51.79
C TYR A 223 96.25 87.00 50.59
N TRP A 224 95.70 87.98 49.85
CA TRP A 224 94.95 87.73 48.62
C TRP A 224 95.77 87.10 47.50
N SER A 225 97.05 87.47 47.35
CA SER A 225 97.93 86.92 46.31
C SER A 225 98.31 85.45 46.57
N LYS A 226 98.58 85.07 47.83
CA LYS A 226 98.94 83.68 48.19
C LYS A 226 97.79 82.69 48.03
N LEU A 227 96.55 83.13 48.27
CA LEU A 227 95.36 82.28 48.13
C LEU A 227 95.03 82.00 46.65
N ARG A 228 95.36 82.94 45.76
CA ARG A 228 95.14 82.82 44.31
C ARG A 228 96.07 81.79 43.66
N GLU A 229 97.34 81.76 44.07
CA GLU A 229 98.34 80.82 43.55
C GLU A 229 98.03 79.34 43.91
N VAL A 230 97.55 79.09 45.14
CA VAL A 230 97.11 77.74 45.56
C VAL A 230 95.85 77.30 44.82
N TYR A 231 94.94 78.23 44.53
CA TYR A 231 93.71 77.95 43.79
C TYR A 231 93.99 77.57 42.33
N ASP A 232 94.91 78.25 41.66
CA ASP A 232 95.26 77.98 40.26
C ASP A 232 95.94 76.60 40.08
N ILE A 233 96.84 76.22 40.99
CA ILE A 233 97.49 74.89 40.98
C ILE A 233 96.47 73.75 41.22
N TYR A 234 95.47 73.98 42.06
CA TYR A 234 94.38 73.01 42.30
C TYR A 234 93.50 72.85 41.06
N LEU A 235 93.21 73.97 40.38
CA LEU A 235 92.38 73.99 39.18
C LEU A 235 93.03 73.24 38.01
N GLU A 236 94.33 73.41 37.80
CA GLU A 236 95.08 72.71 36.74
C GLU A 236 95.10 71.18 36.93
N LYS A 237 95.26 70.69 38.16
CA LYS A 237 95.31 69.25 38.46
C LYS A 237 93.93 68.58 38.41
N HIS A 238 92.87 69.29 38.80
CA HIS A 238 91.53 68.72 38.88
C HIS A 238 90.74 68.80 37.54
N ASN A 239 91.13 69.70 36.63
CA ASN A 239 90.46 69.87 35.33
C ASN A 239 90.36 68.60 34.45
N PRO A 240 91.43 67.80 34.24
CA PRO A 240 91.33 66.59 33.42
C PRO A 240 90.46 65.50 34.06
N ILE A 241 90.43 65.41 35.40
CA ILE A 241 89.57 64.49 36.15
C ILE A 241 88.10 64.93 36.00
N MET A 242 87.83 66.23 36.11
CA MET A 242 86.49 66.79 35.94
C MET A 242 85.97 66.60 34.51
N SER A 243 86.82 66.76 33.50
CA SER A 243 86.49 66.49 32.10
C SER A 243 86.15 65.02 31.85
N HIS A 244 86.95 64.08 32.39
CA HIS A 244 86.66 62.65 32.28
C HIS A 244 85.35 62.28 33.02
N TYR A 245 85.12 62.83 34.22
CA TYR A 245 83.88 62.62 34.97
C TYR A 245 82.66 63.13 34.19
N ASN A 246 82.73 64.32 33.60
CA ASN A 246 81.64 64.87 32.79
C ASN A 246 81.35 64.01 31.56
N ALA A 247 82.38 63.51 30.87
CA ALA A 247 82.20 62.59 29.74
C ALA A 247 81.56 61.26 30.16
N LEU A 248 81.89 60.74 31.35
CA LEU A 248 81.28 59.53 31.89
C LEU A 248 79.82 59.77 32.30
N ARG A 249 79.53 60.93 32.90
CA ARG A 249 78.19 61.37 33.26
C ARG A 249 77.28 61.54 32.05
N GLU A 250 77.77 62.16 30.97
CA GLU A 250 76.99 62.29 29.73
C GLU A 250 76.65 60.94 29.09
N LYS A 251 77.58 59.96 29.16
CA LYS A 251 77.32 58.58 28.73
C LYS A 251 76.28 57.90 29.61
N ASP A 252 76.36 58.07 30.93
CA ASP A 252 75.38 57.51 31.87
C ASP A 252 73.99 58.13 31.64
N ASP A 253 73.90 59.45 31.48
CA ASP A 253 72.66 60.16 31.14
C ASP A 253 72.09 59.74 29.78
N PHE A 254 72.95 59.36 28.82
CA PHE A 254 72.52 58.80 27.54
C PHE A 254 71.92 57.39 27.72
N TYR A 255 72.62 56.49 28.42
CA TYR A 255 72.14 55.13 28.67
C TYR A 255 70.88 55.10 29.53
N GLN A 256 70.76 55.97 30.54
CA GLN A 256 69.53 56.09 31.34
C GLN A 256 68.32 56.46 30.49
N ARG A 257 68.47 57.42 29.56
CA ARG A 257 67.39 57.79 28.63
C ARG A 257 67.02 56.66 27.68
N ASP A 258 68.01 55.89 27.22
CA ASP A 258 67.77 54.78 26.30
C ASP A 258 67.14 53.58 27.00
N ILE A 259 67.56 53.28 28.24
CA ILE A 259 66.93 52.28 29.12
C ILE A 259 65.47 52.68 29.38
N ALA A 260 65.19 53.94 29.72
CA ALA A 260 63.82 54.40 29.95
C ALA A 260 62.93 54.27 28.69
N ARG A 261 63.45 54.57 27.50
CA ARG A 261 62.71 54.35 26.25
C ARG A 261 62.44 52.86 26.01
N ASN A 262 63.44 52.01 26.23
CA ASN A 262 63.30 50.57 26.07
C ASN A 262 62.31 49.99 27.09
N GLU A 263 62.30 50.47 28.34
CA GLU A 263 61.32 50.10 29.35
C GLU A 263 59.89 50.43 28.91
N ILE A 264 59.66 51.63 28.35
CA ILE A 264 58.34 52.02 27.82
C ILE A 264 57.93 51.11 26.66
N GLN A 265 58.85 50.79 25.73
CA GLN A 265 58.55 49.89 24.61
C GLN A 265 58.23 48.46 25.09
N ILE A 266 58.96 47.97 26.09
CA ILE A 266 58.70 46.67 26.71
C ILE A 266 57.32 46.68 27.37
N GLN A 267 56.98 47.73 28.14
CA GLN A 267 55.67 47.87 28.77
C GLN A 267 54.54 47.83 27.71
N GLN A 268 54.65 48.63 26.66
CA GLN A 268 53.67 48.62 25.55
C GLN A 268 53.54 47.25 24.89
N ALA A 269 54.65 46.57 24.61
CA ALA A 269 54.64 45.22 24.03
C ALA A 269 54.01 44.20 24.98
N THR A 270 54.28 44.29 26.29
CA THR A 270 53.67 43.42 27.30
C THR A 270 52.17 43.67 27.43
N GLU A 271 51.71 44.92 27.39
CA GLU A 271 50.28 45.25 27.40
C GLU A 271 49.58 44.64 26.19
N ILE A 272 50.13 44.81 24.98
CA ILE A 272 49.61 44.20 23.75
C ILE A 272 49.57 42.67 23.85
N LEU A 273 50.63 42.05 24.38
CA LEU A 273 50.63 40.59 24.59
C LEU A 273 49.52 40.15 25.55
N THR A 274 49.30 40.88 26.65
CA THR A 274 48.25 40.53 27.62
C THR A 274 46.85 40.75 27.05
N THR A 275 46.62 41.78 26.23
CA THR A 275 45.31 42.00 25.57
C THR A 275 45.04 40.89 24.55
N LEU A 276 46.02 40.56 23.70
CA LEU A 276 45.92 39.46 22.75
C LEU A 276 45.69 38.11 23.45
N GLN A 277 46.36 37.86 24.58
CA GLN A 277 46.15 36.67 25.38
C GLN A 277 44.72 36.60 25.94
N LYS A 278 44.18 37.71 26.47
CA LYS A 278 42.79 37.80 26.94
C LYS A 278 41.80 37.55 25.79
N GLU A 279 42.04 38.13 24.62
CA GLU A 279 41.19 37.93 23.44
C GLU A 279 41.23 36.48 22.94
N TRP A 280 42.40 35.85 22.94
CA TRP A 280 42.57 34.45 22.58
C TRP A 280 41.82 33.51 23.55
N VAL A 281 41.93 33.75 24.86
CA VAL A 281 41.18 32.98 25.86
C VAL A 281 39.67 33.19 25.67
N ARG A 282 39.21 34.43 25.45
CA ARG A 282 37.80 34.75 25.20
C ARG A 282 37.26 34.07 23.95
N THR A 283 37.99 34.10 22.84
CA THR A 283 37.59 33.45 21.58
C THR A 283 37.61 31.92 21.71
N THR A 284 38.61 31.35 22.37
CA THR A 284 38.71 29.90 22.60
C THR A 284 37.59 29.39 23.50
N THR A 285 37.30 30.08 24.61
CA THR A 285 36.22 29.71 25.54
C THR A 285 34.84 29.85 24.88
N THR A 286 34.59 30.93 24.13
CA THR A 286 33.32 31.09 23.40
C THR A 286 33.15 30.04 22.31
N MET A 287 34.21 29.69 21.57
CA MET A 287 34.16 28.61 20.58
C MET A 287 33.91 27.25 21.23
N SER A 288 34.58 26.95 22.35
CA SER A 288 34.36 25.73 23.14
C SER A 288 32.93 25.63 23.67
N CYS A 289 32.37 26.72 24.21
CA CYS A 289 30.97 26.77 24.64
C CYS A 289 30.00 26.53 23.47
N LYS A 290 30.25 27.15 22.31
CA LYS A 290 29.44 26.93 21.09
C LYS A 290 29.51 25.48 20.63
N LEU A 291 30.69 24.87 20.62
CA LEU A 291 30.86 23.45 20.26
C LEU A 291 30.13 22.53 21.24
N ASN A 292 30.24 22.77 22.54
CA ASN A 292 29.53 22.00 23.56
C ASN A 292 28.01 22.13 23.43
N HIS A 293 27.51 23.34 23.16
CA HIS A 293 26.09 23.58 22.90
C HIS A 293 25.59 22.87 21.64
N MET A 294 26.38 22.89 20.57
CA MET A 294 26.03 22.15 19.35
C MET A 294 26.08 20.64 19.55
N ASN A 295 27.03 20.15 20.34
CA ASN A 295 27.13 18.72 20.66
C ASN A 295 25.96 18.23 21.53
N THR A 296 25.57 18.99 22.56
CA THR A 296 24.40 18.68 23.39
C THR A 296 23.11 18.66 22.57
N LYS A 297 22.89 19.65 21.69
CA LYS A 297 21.76 19.64 20.75
C LYS A 297 21.77 18.43 19.80
N LYS A 298 22.94 18.05 19.29
CA LYS A 298 23.10 16.86 18.45
C LYS A 298 22.71 15.59 19.22
N GLU A 299 23.14 15.45 20.47
CA GLU A 299 22.79 14.31 21.32
C GLU A 299 21.30 14.27 21.66
N GLU A 300 20.68 15.41 21.95
CA GLU A 300 19.23 15.52 22.17
C GLU A 300 18.43 15.12 20.93
N LEU A 301 18.82 15.62 19.75
CA LEU A 301 18.19 15.24 18.48
C LEU A 301 18.37 13.75 18.19
N ALA A 302 19.56 13.20 18.45
CA ALA A 302 19.81 11.77 18.30
C ALA A 302 18.90 10.94 19.23
N LYS A 303 18.75 11.33 20.50
CA LYS A 303 17.82 10.67 21.43
C LYS A 303 16.37 10.73 20.94
N LYS A 304 15.90 11.89 20.49
CA LYS A 304 14.55 12.06 19.91
C LYS A 304 14.35 11.19 18.67
N TYR A 305 15.33 11.13 17.77
CA TYR A 305 15.30 10.27 16.59
C TYR A 305 15.19 8.78 16.97
N TRP A 306 15.98 8.32 17.94
CA TRP A 306 15.93 6.93 18.40
C TRP A 306 14.60 6.57 19.07
N LEU A 307 14.01 7.49 19.85
CA LEU A 307 12.68 7.30 20.43
C LEU A 307 11.61 7.18 19.33
N MET A 308 11.58 8.13 18.39
CA MET A 308 10.64 8.10 17.26
C MET A 308 10.83 6.83 16.41
N LYS A 309 12.06 6.39 16.17
CA LYS A 309 12.36 5.15 15.45
C LYS A 309 11.87 3.90 16.20
N LYS A 310 11.97 3.90 17.53
CA LYS A 310 11.44 2.83 18.37
C LYS A 310 9.91 2.81 18.31
N GLU A 311 9.27 3.96 18.49
CA GLU A 311 7.80 4.11 18.46
C GLU A 311 7.22 3.70 17.11
N THR A 312 7.80 4.18 16.00
CA THR A 312 7.39 3.77 14.64
C THR A 312 7.56 2.28 14.40
N LYS A 313 8.64 1.65 14.89
CA LYS A 313 8.81 0.20 14.80
C LYS A 313 7.76 -0.55 15.61
N THR A 314 7.43 -0.07 16.81
CA THR A 314 6.38 -0.69 17.64
C THR A 314 4.98 -0.50 17.06
N ALA A 315 4.70 0.66 16.45
CA ALA A 315 3.43 0.92 15.78
C ALA A 315 3.25 -0.02 14.58
N LYS A 316 4.27 -0.12 13.71
CA LYS A 316 4.27 -1.06 12.59
C LYS A 316 4.06 -2.50 13.04
N ALA A 317 4.74 -2.95 14.09
CA ALA A 317 4.56 -4.30 14.61
C ALA A 317 3.11 -4.57 15.09
N LYS A 318 2.47 -3.59 15.74
CA LYS A 318 1.06 -3.68 16.14
C LYS A 318 0.10 -3.68 14.95
N GLU A 319 0.38 -2.85 13.95
CA GLU A 319 -0.41 -2.80 12.71
C GLU A 319 -0.30 -4.12 11.94
N ASP A 320 0.91 -4.70 11.83
CA ASP A 320 1.15 -6.00 11.21
C ASP A 320 0.40 -7.12 11.96
N GLU A 321 0.41 -7.10 13.29
CA GLU A 321 -0.34 -8.06 14.12
C GLU A 321 -1.86 -7.90 13.91
N MET A 322 -2.38 -6.67 13.94
CA MET A 322 -3.80 -6.41 13.70
C MET A 322 -4.23 -6.81 12.29
N LEU A 323 -3.39 -6.57 11.30
CA LEU A 323 -3.62 -6.99 9.92
C LEU A 323 -3.64 -8.52 9.81
N SER A 324 -2.72 -9.23 10.48
CA SER A 324 -2.73 -10.69 10.51
C SER A 324 -4.05 -11.22 11.08
N VAL A 325 -4.49 -10.69 12.22
CA VAL A 325 -5.77 -11.09 12.84
C VAL A 325 -6.95 -10.81 11.91
N LEU A 326 -6.97 -9.66 11.24
CA LEU A 326 -8.02 -9.31 10.29
C LEU A 326 -8.04 -10.26 9.08
N VAL A 327 -6.87 -10.56 8.52
CA VAL A 327 -6.72 -11.48 7.39
C VAL A 327 -7.19 -12.87 7.79
N ASP A 328 -6.74 -13.39 8.94
CA ASP A 328 -7.13 -14.70 9.44
C ASP A 328 -8.64 -14.79 9.67
N ALA A 329 -9.24 -13.78 10.30
CA ALA A 329 -10.69 -13.72 10.52
C ALA A 329 -11.47 -13.66 9.19
N SER A 330 -10.99 -12.89 8.22
CA SER A 330 -11.61 -12.79 6.90
C SER A 330 -11.52 -14.11 6.12
N GLN A 331 -10.37 -14.78 6.18
CA GLN A 331 -10.14 -16.05 5.52
C GLN A 331 -10.99 -17.16 6.14
N GLU A 332 -11.14 -17.17 7.47
CA GLU A 332 -12.04 -18.09 8.18
C GLU A 332 -13.51 -17.85 7.80
N ALA A 333 -13.94 -16.59 7.70
CA ALA A 333 -15.28 -16.25 7.24
C ALA A 333 -15.53 -16.71 5.80
N ILE A 334 -14.57 -16.50 4.88
CA ILE A 334 -14.64 -16.95 3.50
C ILE A 334 -14.75 -18.48 3.44
N LYS A 335 -13.89 -19.22 4.16
CA LYS A 335 -13.95 -20.68 4.22
C LYS A 335 -15.31 -21.18 4.71
N ARG A 336 -15.89 -20.52 5.72
CA ARG A 336 -17.24 -20.87 6.21
C ARG A 336 -18.31 -20.64 5.15
N LEU A 337 -18.25 -19.53 4.43
CA LEU A 337 -19.19 -19.23 3.34
C LEU A 337 -19.04 -20.23 2.17
N GLU A 338 -17.81 -20.59 1.79
CA GLU A 338 -17.54 -21.62 0.79
C GLU A 338 -18.12 -22.97 1.23
N ASN A 339 -17.94 -23.36 2.50
CA ASN A 339 -18.54 -24.57 3.05
C ASN A 339 -20.07 -24.53 2.96
N PHE A 340 -20.72 -23.40 3.30
CA PHE A 340 -22.17 -23.24 3.13
C PHE A 340 -22.59 -23.32 1.67
N GLU A 341 -21.83 -22.72 0.75
CA GLU A 341 -22.09 -22.82 -0.68
C GLU A 341 -22.06 -24.28 -1.15
N THR A 342 -21.04 -25.05 -0.75
CA THR A 342 -20.99 -26.49 -1.11
C THR A 342 -22.16 -27.28 -0.54
N MET A 343 -22.61 -26.98 0.69
CA MET A 343 -23.79 -27.63 1.29
C MET A 343 -25.08 -27.26 0.53
N LEU A 344 -25.26 -25.98 0.18
CA LEU A 344 -26.40 -25.53 -0.60
C LEU A 344 -26.41 -26.14 -2.01
N GLN A 345 -25.25 -26.22 -2.66
CA GLN A 345 -25.12 -26.90 -3.96
C GLN A 345 -25.48 -28.38 -3.86
N LYS A 346 -25.05 -29.08 -2.79
CA LYS A 346 -25.45 -30.47 -2.54
C LYS A 346 -26.96 -30.62 -2.33
N ILE A 347 -27.57 -29.74 -1.53
CA ILE A 347 -29.03 -29.74 -1.29
C ILE A 347 -29.77 -29.50 -2.60
N LYS A 348 -29.33 -28.52 -3.41
CA LYS A 348 -29.91 -28.24 -4.73
C LYS A 348 -29.77 -29.43 -5.68
N GLN A 349 -28.60 -30.06 -5.75
CA GLN A 349 -28.40 -31.27 -6.55
C GLN A 349 -29.32 -32.42 -6.10
N LEU A 350 -29.46 -32.64 -4.79
CA LEU A 350 -30.39 -33.63 -4.26
C LEU A 350 -31.85 -33.29 -4.60
N ALA A 351 -32.24 -32.02 -4.46
CA ALA A 351 -33.57 -31.55 -4.85
C ALA A 351 -33.85 -31.76 -6.34
N ASP A 352 -32.88 -31.45 -7.21
CA ASP A 352 -32.98 -31.66 -8.67
C ASP A 352 -33.09 -33.16 -9.02
N ILE A 353 -32.37 -34.03 -8.30
CA ILE A 353 -32.48 -35.48 -8.48
C ILE A 353 -33.85 -35.97 -7.99
N CYS A 354 -34.31 -35.52 -6.83
CA CYS A 354 -35.61 -35.89 -6.26
C CYS A 354 -36.78 -35.43 -7.14
N SER A 355 -36.72 -34.20 -7.68
CA SER A 355 -37.75 -33.62 -8.55
C SER A 355 -38.05 -34.47 -9.79
N LYS A 356 -37.05 -35.19 -10.33
CA LYS A 356 -37.25 -36.11 -11.48
C LYS A 356 -38.22 -37.26 -11.19
N TYR A 357 -38.42 -37.62 -9.93
CA TYR A 357 -39.32 -38.69 -9.51
C TYR A 357 -40.67 -38.18 -9.00
N GLU A 358 -40.89 -36.87 -9.04
CA GLU A 358 -42.14 -36.25 -8.62
C GLU A 358 -43.16 -36.31 -9.76
N THR A 359 -44.44 -36.49 -9.40
CA THR A 359 -45.53 -36.50 -10.38
C THR A 359 -46.25 -35.14 -10.36
N ASP A 360 -46.83 -34.71 -11.49
CA ASP A 360 -47.55 -33.43 -11.59
C ASP A 360 -48.65 -33.27 -10.52
N LYS A 361 -49.24 -34.39 -10.07
CA LYS A 361 -50.24 -34.42 -8.99
C LYS A 361 -49.70 -34.04 -7.61
N ASP A 362 -48.39 -34.13 -7.41
CA ASP A 362 -47.73 -33.75 -6.15
C ASP A 362 -47.32 -32.28 -6.14
N HIS A 363 -47.14 -31.67 -7.31
CA HIS A 363 -46.95 -30.21 -7.44
C HIS A 363 -48.25 -29.46 -7.16
N ILE A 364 -49.36 -29.90 -7.75
CA ILE A 364 -50.69 -29.27 -7.59
C ILE A 364 -51.17 -29.32 -6.13
N PHE A 365 -50.89 -30.42 -5.41
CA PHE A 365 -51.28 -30.54 -4.00
C PHE A 365 -50.55 -29.55 -3.08
N LEU A 366 -49.35 -29.10 -3.44
CA LEU A 366 -48.62 -28.09 -2.66
C LEU A 366 -49.12 -26.66 -2.92
N GLU A 367 -49.75 -26.42 -4.07
CA GLU A 367 -50.42 -25.15 -4.39
C GLU A 367 -51.82 -25.06 -3.75
N ASP A 368 -52.53 -26.19 -3.62
CA ASP A 368 -53.88 -26.25 -3.03
C ASP A 368 -53.91 -26.26 -1.49
N VAL A 369 -52.75 -26.40 -0.82
CA VAL A 369 -52.66 -26.14 0.63
C VAL A 369 -52.55 -24.62 0.80
N GLU A 370 -53.71 -23.95 0.72
CA GLU A 370 -53.86 -22.59 1.20
C GLU A 370 -53.30 -22.48 2.62
N ASP A 371 -52.70 -21.34 2.95
CA ASP A 371 -52.08 -21.03 4.24
C ASP A 371 -53.14 -20.88 5.38
N ASP A 372 -54.07 -21.83 5.47
CA ASP A 372 -55.15 -21.94 6.46
C ASP A 372 -54.66 -22.51 7.80
N ILE A 373 -53.49 -22.05 8.22
CA ILE A 373 -53.01 -22.14 9.62
C ILE A 373 -52.68 -20.73 10.08
N THR A 374 -53.68 -19.86 9.99
CA THR A 374 -53.70 -18.62 10.77
C THR A 374 -53.91 -18.98 12.25
N SER A 375 -53.16 -18.27 13.11
CA SER A 375 -53.15 -18.33 14.59
C SER A 375 -52.88 -19.71 15.23
N ALA A 376 -51.60 -20.09 15.30
CA ALA A 376 -51.16 -20.76 16.54
C ALA A 376 -50.92 -19.64 17.55
N ASP A 377 -51.80 -19.51 18.53
CA ASP A 377 -51.64 -18.55 19.62
C ASP A 377 -50.35 -18.88 20.39
N PHE A 378 -49.36 -18.00 20.25
CA PHE A 378 -48.06 -18.13 20.93
C PHE A 378 -48.06 -17.45 22.31
N GLU A 379 -49.23 -17.15 22.88
CA GLU A 379 -49.34 -16.36 24.12
C GLU A 379 -48.69 -17.01 25.36
N THR A 380 -48.35 -18.30 25.31
CA THR A 380 -47.75 -19.05 26.42
C THR A 380 -46.32 -19.55 26.17
N LEU A 381 -45.67 -19.18 25.05
CA LEU A 381 -44.33 -19.67 24.72
C LEU A 381 -43.24 -18.60 24.91
N ASP A 382 -42.09 -19.04 25.42
CA ASP A 382 -40.91 -18.19 25.59
C ASP A 382 -40.36 -17.74 24.21
N ASN A 383 -39.72 -16.58 24.15
CA ASN A 383 -39.30 -15.97 22.87
C ASN A 383 -38.39 -16.92 22.04
N ASP A 384 -37.51 -17.67 22.70
CA ASP A 384 -36.63 -18.66 22.06
C ASP A 384 -37.42 -19.84 21.46
N MET A 385 -38.51 -20.26 22.12
CA MET A 385 -39.37 -21.33 21.61
C MET A 385 -40.23 -20.85 20.44
N ILE A 386 -40.68 -19.60 20.46
CA ILE A 386 -41.40 -18.97 19.35
C ILE A 386 -40.51 -18.91 18.10
N GLU A 387 -39.23 -18.59 18.25
CA GLU A 387 -38.28 -18.53 17.15
C GLU A 387 -37.98 -19.91 16.55
N GLN A 388 -37.79 -20.93 17.39
CA GLN A 388 -37.66 -22.32 16.94
C GLN A 388 -38.93 -22.81 16.22
N CYS A 389 -40.12 -22.52 16.74
CA CYS A 389 -41.38 -22.88 16.08
C CYS A 389 -41.52 -22.21 14.71
N LYS A 390 -41.07 -20.95 14.55
CA LYS A 390 -41.04 -20.27 13.24
C LYS A 390 -40.05 -20.91 12.28
N GLU A 391 -38.94 -21.45 12.77
CA GLU A 391 -37.96 -22.17 11.95
C GLU A 391 -38.47 -23.53 11.47
N PHE A 392 -39.14 -24.29 12.35
CA PHE A 392 -39.80 -25.55 11.96
C PHE A 392 -40.94 -25.34 10.97
N LYS A 393 -41.71 -24.25 11.10
CA LYS A 393 -42.76 -23.90 10.13
C LYS A 393 -42.27 -23.77 8.69
N LYS A 394 -41.02 -23.35 8.47
CA LYS A 394 -40.41 -23.26 7.13
C LYS A 394 -40.28 -24.64 6.46
N MET A 395 -40.23 -25.72 7.24
CA MET A 395 -40.10 -27.09 6.76
C MET A 395 -41.45 -27.83 6.61
N ASP A 396 -42.57 -27.24 7.04
CA ASP A 396 -43.87 -27.91 7.06
C ASP A 396 -44.34 -28.36 5.68
N LYS A 397 -44.17 -27.51 4.65
CA LYS A 397 -44.50 -27.88 3.26
C LYS A 397 -43.67 -29.07 2.77
N PHE A 398 -42.40 -29.14 3.15
CA PHE A 398 -41.53 -30.30 2.84
C PHE A 398 -41.97 -31.56 3.60
N LEU A 399 -42.31 -31.44 4.89
CA LEU A 399 -42.77 -32.58 5.70
C LEU A 399 -44.12 -33.12 5.22
N LEU A 400 -45.06 -32.25 4.81
CA LEU A 400 -46.32 -32.65 4.19
C LEU A 400 -46.08 -33.42 2.89
N LYS A 401 -45.18 -32.94 2.04
CA LYS A 401 -44.77 -33.63 0.82
C LYS A 401 -44.18 -35.02 1.12
N MET A 402 -43.27 -35.11 2.08
CA MET A 402 -42.65 -36.36 2.51
C MET A 402 -43.68 -37.37 3.04
N ASN A 403 -44.63 -36.91 3.86
CA ASN A 403 -45.70 -37.75 4.41
C ASN A 403 -46.64 -38.26 3.31
N ARG A 404 -47.00 -37.41 2.34
CA ARG A 404 -47.81 -37.81 1.19
C ARG A 404 -47.13 -38.90 0.36
N VAL A 405 -45.86 -38.73 0.01
CA VAL A 405 -45.09 -39.75 -0.72
C VAL A 405 -45.02 -41.06 0.08
N LYS A 406 -44.88 -40.98 1.40
CA LYS A 406 -44.89 -42.15 2.28
C LYS A 406 -46.24 -42.88 2.25
N VAL A 407 -47.36 -42.14 2.28
CA VAL A 407 -48.71 -42.71 2.16
C VAL A 407 -48.92 -43.34 0.78
N GLN A 408 -48.58 -42.65 -0.31
CA GLN A 408 -48.66 -43.20 -1.67
C GLN A 408 -47.83 -44.47 -1.81
N THR A 409 -46.62 -44.48 -1.26
CA THR A 409 -45.75 -45.66 -1.26
C THR A 409 -46.38 -46.83 -0.50
N MET A 410 -47.03 -46.56 0.65
CA MET A 410 -47.76 -47.58 1.39
C MET A 410 -48.96 -48.11 0.58
N CYS A 411 -49.75 -47.24 -0.04
CA CYS A 411 -50.87 -47.63 -0.91
C CYS A 411 -50.40 -48.55 -2.05
N LEU A 412 -49.37 -48.15 -2.81
CA LEU A 412 -48.79 -48.95 -3.89
C LEU A 412 -48.26 -50.31 -3.39
N LYS A 413 -47.64 -50.35 -2.19
CA LYS A 413 -47.22 -51.62 -1.57
C LYS A 413 -48.40 -52.53 -1.25
N THR A 414 -49.50 -51.98 -0.72
CA THR A 414 -50.70 -52.77 -0.42
C THR A 414 -51.39 -53.28 -1.68
N GLU A 415 -51.47 -52.47 -2.73
CA GLU A 415 -52.05 -52.86 -4.02
C GLU A 415 -51.21 -53.95 -4.69
N ARG A 416 -49.88 -53.79 -4.72
CA ARG A 416 -48.97 -54.85 -5.15
C ARG A 416 -49.17 -56.14 -4.34
N ALA A 417 -49.37 -56.04 -3.03
CA ALA A 417 -49.65 -57.21 -2.19
C ALA A 417 -51.00 -57.87 -2.52
N LYS A 418 -52.03 -57.10 -2.88
CA LYS A 418 -53.31 -57.62 -3.37
C LYS A 418 -53.17 -58.30 -4.74
N LEU A 419 -52.58 -57.61 -5.71
CA LEU A 419 -52.35 -58.13 -7.06
C LEU A 419 -51.48 -59.39 -7.04
N THR A 420 -50.49 -59.49 -6.16
CA THR A 420 -49.69 -60.71 -6.00
C THR A 420 -50.51 -61.87 -5.43
N LYS A 421 -51.40 -61.61 -4.45
CA LYS A 421 -52.34 -62.64 -3.95
C LYS A 421 -53.32 -63.07 -5.03
N GLU A 422 -53.92 -62.15 -5.77
CA GLU A 422 -54.82 -62.44 -6.89
C GLU A 422 -54.10 -63.23 -7.99
N ASN A 423 -52.86 -62.86 -8.33
CA ASN A 423 -52.05 -63.59 -9.30
C ASN A 423 -51.77 -65.03 -8.82
N ILE A 424 -51.48 -65.22 -7.53
CA ILE A 424 -51.34 -66.55 -6.93
C ILE A 424 -52.66 -67.33 -7.01
N GLN A 425 -53.80 -66.70 -6.70
CA GLN A 425 -55.12 -67.32 -6.79
C GLN A 425 -55.48 -67.69 -8.23
N LEU A 426 -55.26 -66.80 -9.20
CA LEU A 426 -55.46 -67.06 -10.62
C LEU A 426 -54.57 -68.20 -11.11
N LYS A 427 -53.30 -68.23 -10.71
CA LYS A 427 -52.40 -69.37 -10.97
C LYS A 427 -52.93 -70.67 -10.36
N GLN A 428 -53.51 -70.62 -9.16
CA GLN A 428 -54.15 -71.77 -8.53
C GLN A 428 -55.44 -72.19 -9.24
N TYR A 429 -56.27 -71.25 -9.70
CA TYR A 429 -57.48 -71.54 -10.49
C TYR A 429 -57.14 -72.16 -11.82
N ILE A 430 -56.15 -71.63 -12.54
CA ILE A 430 -55.64 -72.23 -13.78
C ILE A 430 -55.11 -73.64 -13.48
N LYS A 431 -54.35 -73.80 -12.39
CA LYS A 431 -53.85 -75.12 -11.97
C LYS A 431 -55.00 -76.09 -11.67
N ARG A 432 -56.04 -75.65 -10.95
CA ARG A 432 -57.24 -76.44 -10.64
C ARG A 432 -58.05 -76.78 -11.89
N TYR A 433 -58.29 -75.81 -12.76
CA TYR A 433 -58.99 -76.00 -14.04
C TYR A 433 -58.25 -77.00 -14.93
N LEU A 434 -56.91 -76.89 -15.04
CA LEU A 434 -56.08 -77.85 -15.77
C LEU A 434 -56.09 -79.24 -15.11
N THR A 435 -56.08 -79.32 -13.77
CA THR A 435 -56.21 -80.62 -13.07
C THR A 435 -57.60 -81.21 -13.17
N GLU A 436 -58.68 -80.42 -13.17
CA GLU A 436 -60.05 -80.90 -13.41
C GLU A 436 -60.24 -81.34 -14.86
N LEU A 437 -59.62 -80.66 -15.83
CA LEU A 437 -59.52 -81.14 -17.21
C LEU A 437 -58.72 -82.45 -17.33
N ALA A 438 -57.71 -82.65 -16.48
CA ALA A 438 -56.95 -83.89 -16.42
C ALA A 438 -57.69 -85.03 -15.69
N LEU A 439 -58.46 -84.71 -14.64
CA LEU A 439 -59.20 -85.67 -13.79
C LEU A 439 -60.61 -85.98 -14.30
N LYS A 440 -61.26 -85.09 -15.06
CA LYS A 440 -62.41 -85.43 -15.92
C LYS A 440 -61.93 -86.33 -17.05
N GLY A 441 -61.77 -87.60 -16.69
CA GLY A 441 -61.60 -88.70 -17.63
C GLY A 441 -62.76 -88.73 -18.61
N GLY A 442 -62.50 -88.26 -19.82
CA GLY A 442 -63.02 -88.86 -21.04
C GLY A 442 -64.48 -88.64 -21.47
N LYS A 443 -65.37 -88.01 -20.69
CA LYS A 443 -66.80 -87.92 -21.10
C LYS A 443 -67.37 -86.53 -21.44
N ASP A 444 -66.77 -85.43 -20.99
CA ASP A 444 -67.13 -84.06 -21.44
C ASP A 444 -65.88 -83.23 -21.77
N ARG A 445 -65.19 -83.59 -22.86
CA ARG A 445 -64.15 -82.75 -23.46
C ARG A 445 -64.76 -81.92 -24.61
N PRO A 446 -64.50 -80.60 -24.70
CA PRO A 446 -64.74 -79.88 -25.95
C PRO A 446 -63.95 -80.55 -27.09
N LEU A 447 -64.53 -80.56 -28.29
CA LEU A 447 -64.09 -81.31 -29.48
C LEU A 447 -62.62 -81.07 -29.92
N SER A 448 -61.89 -80.13 -29.31
CA SER A 448 -60.49 -79.84 -29.63
C SER A 448 -59.44 -80.73 -28.95
N VAL A 449 -59.81 -81.64 -28.02
CA VAL A 449 -58.82 -82.42 -27.21
C VAL A 449 -59.19 -83.92 -27.04
N LYS A 450 -59.71 -84.59 -28.07
CA LYS A 450 -59.78 -86.07 -28.10
C LYS A 450 -58.58 -86.65 -28.85
N CYS A 451 -57.45 -86.83 -28.16
CA CYS A 451 -56.43 -87.80 -28.59
C CYS A 451 -56.72 -89.13 -27.90
N GLN A 452 -57.32 -90.07 -28.63
CA GLN A 452 -57.34 -91.47 -28.25
C GLN A 452 -55.99 -92.09 -28.61
N SER A 453 -55.23 -92.43 -27.58
CA SER A 453 -54.19 -93.42 -27.63
C SER A 453 -54.83 -94.78 -27.35
N GLU A 454 -54.93 -95.64 -28.36
CA GLU A 454 -54.54 -97.05 -28.27
C GLU A 454 -54.56 -97.73 -29.66
N PRO A 455 -53.69 -98.73 -29.89
CA PRO A 455 -53.20 -99.07 -31.22
C PRO A 455 -54.04 -100.17 -31.88
N LYS A 456 -54.41 -99.96 -33.15
CA LYS A 456 -54.66 -101.05 -34.09
C LYS A 456 -53.76 -100.84 -35.29
N ILE A 457 -52.86 -101.79 -35.48
CA ILE A 457 -52.03 -101.92 -36.67
C ILE A 457 -52.95 -102.46 -37.77
N GLU A 458 -53.02 -101.77 -38.91
CA GLU A 458 -52.81 -102.37 -40.22
C GLU A 458 -52.70 -101.31 -41.33
N VAL A 459 -51.54 -101.38 -42.00
CA VAL A 459 -51.23 -101.16 -43.42
C VAL A 459 -51.35 -99.74 -44.01
N ASN A 460 -50.20 -99.31 -44.54
CA ASN A 460 -49.89 -98.16 -45.39
C ASN A 460 -49.56 -96.84 -44.67
N GLY A 461 -48.25 -96.66 -44.50
CA GLY A 461 -47.62 -95.56 -43.81
C GLY A 461 -47.85 -94.19 -44.45
N LYS A 462 -48.01 -93.22 -43.56
CA LYS A 462 -47.46 -91.86 -43.62
C LYS A 462 -47.47 -91.31 -42.20
N LEU A 463 -46.30 -91.30 -41.55
CA LEU A 463 -46.07 -90.60 -40.29
C LEU A 463 -46.16 -89.09 -40.55
N LEU A 464 -47.29 -88.49 -40.19
CA LEU A 464 -47.36 -87.04 -39.98
C LEU A 464 -46.97 -86.76 -38.54
N ASN A 465 -45.68 -86.49 -38.32
CA ASN A 465 -45.19 -85.85 -37.11
C ASN A 465 -45.89 -84.48 -36.98
N ARG A 466 -46.89 -84.39 -36.10
CA ARG A 466 -47.48 -83.10 -35.75
C ARG A 466 -46.46 -82.35 -34.88
N PRO A 467 -46.11 -81.10 -35.21
CA PRO A 467 -45.19 -80.32 -34.40
C PRO A 467 -45.79 -80.12 -33.01
N VAL A 468 -44.98 -80.36 -31.98
CA VAL A 468 -45.28 -80.06 -30.57
C VAL A 468 -45.73 -78.60 -30.51
N THR A 469 -46.93 -78.34 -30.01
CA THR A 469 -47.40 -76.97 -29.87
C THR A 469 -46.55 -76.24 -28.84
N CYS A 470 -46.29 -74.94 -29.05
CA CYS A 470 -45.42 -74.11 -28.20
C CYS A 470 -45.80 -74.17 -26.71
N ILE A 471 -47.05 -74.53 -26.42
CA ILE A 471 -47.63 -74.66 -25.09
C ILE A 471 -47.20 -75.98 -24.41
N GLU A 472 -47.18 -77.10 -25.15
CA GLU A 472 -46.72 -78.40 -24.64
C GLU A 472 -45.20 -78.41 -24.39
N GLY A 473 -44.43 -77.75 -25.27
CA GLY A 473 -42.99 -77.55 -25.08
C GLY A 473 -42.67 -76.63 -23.88
N ALA A 474 -43.45 -75.56 -23.70
CA ALA A 474 -43.29 -74.65 -22.56
C ALA A 474 -43.70 -75.30 -21.23
N LEU A 475 -44.76 -76.13 -21.21
CA LEU A 475 -45.18 -76.88 -20.02
C LEU A 475 -44.16 -77.95 -19.63
N SER A 476 -43.63 -78.71 -20.59
CA SER A 476 -42.55 -79.67 -20.32
C SER A 476 -41.31 -78.98 -19.78
N ASN A 477 -40.89 -77.85 -20.38
CA ASN A 477 -39.76 -77.07 -19.87
C ASN A 477 -40.01 -76.45 -18.48
N ALA A 478 -41.21 -75.95 -18.21
CA ALA A 478 -41.56 -75.36 -16.92
C ALA A 478 -41.61 -76.42 -15.79
N VAL A 479 -42.19 -77.59 -16.07
CA VAL A 479 -42.24 -78.71 -15.11
C VAL A 479 -40.84 -79.29 -14.89
N MET A 480 -40.03 -79.45 -15.94
CA MET A 480 -38.64 -79.90 -15.83
C MET A 480 -37.74 -78.87 -15.14
N HIS A 481 -38.02 -77.57 -15.29
CA HIS A 481 -37.33 -76.49 -14.60
C HIS A 481 -37.71 -76.44 -13.12
N GLU A 482 -38.99 -76.61 -12.77
CA GLU A 482 -39.44 -76.67 -11.38
C GLU A 482 -38.90 -77.92 -10.66
N GLN A 483 -38.86 -79.08 -11.33
CA GLN A 483 -38.18 -80.27 -10.81
C GLN A 483 -36.67 -80.06 -10.68
N ARG A 484 -36.00 -79.40 -11.64
CA ARG A 484 -34.57 -79.04 -11.54
C ARG A 484 -34.29 -78.08 -10.40
N LEU A 485 -35.14 -77.08 -10.17
CA LEU A 485 -35.01 -76.14 -9.06
C LEU A 485 -35.22 -76.84 -7.72
N LYS A 486 -36.23 -77.72 -7.59
CA LYS A 486 -36.44 -78.50 -6.36
C LYS A 486 -35.30 -79.49 -6.11
N LEU A 487 -34.71 -80.08 -7.15
CA LEU A 487 -33.50 -80.88 -7.05
C LEU A 487 -32.27 -80.05 -6.71
N GLN A 488 -32.14 -78.83 -7.23
CA GLN A 488 -31.07 -77.90 -6.86
C GLN A 488 -31.21 -77.37 -5.43
N GLU A 489 -32.43 -77.09 -4.95
CA GLU A 489 -32.68 -76.71 -3.56
C GLU A 489 -32.44 -77.89 -2.60
N LYS A 490 -32.82 -79.12 -2.98
CA LYS A 490 -32.43 -80.32 -2.25
C LYS A 490 -30.90 -80.49 -2.24
N LYS A 491 -30.23 -80.36 -3.38
CA LYS A 491 -28.76 -80.39 -3.46
C LYS A 491 -28.09 -79.26 -2.67
N LYS A 492 -28.65 -78.05 -2.64
CA LYS A 492 -28.14 -76.91 -1.84
C LYS A 492 -28.40 -77.08 -0.34
N LYS A 493 -29.41 -77.86 0.05
CA LYS A 493 -29.65 -78.25 1.45
C LYS A 493 -28.78 -79.43 1.88
N GLU A 494 -28.46 -80.35 0.97
CA GLU A 494 -27.59 -81.50 1.21
C GLU A 494 -26.09 -81.16 1.15
N LEU A 495 -25.67 -80.22 0.28
CA LEU A 495 -24.34 -79.61 0.30
C LEU A 495 -24.37 -78.34 1.16
N GLY A 496 -24.05 -78.49 2.45
CA GLY A 496 -23.85 -77.38 3.36
C GLY A 496 -22.89 -76.32 2.80
N SER A 497 -23.30 -75.06 2.87
CA SER A 497 -22.49 -73.83 2.82
C SER A 497 -21.17 -73.90 2.03
N VAL A 498 -21.22 -73.79 0.70
CA VAL A 498 -20.05 -73.34 -0.06
C VAL A 498 -20.01 -71.82 -0.03
N ARG A 499 -19.13 -71.29 0.83
CA ARG A 499 -18.79 -69.86 0.96
C ARG A 499 -18.10 -69.40 -0.33
N ALA A 500 -18.75 -68.53 -1.10
CA ALA A 500 -18.10 -67.88 -2.23
C ALA A 500 -17.15 -66.78 -1.71
N TYR A 501 -15.88 -66.85 -2.11
CA TYR A 501 -14.84 -65.88 -1.80
C TYR A 501 -15.09 -64.51 -2.46
N PRO A 502 -14.59 -63.39 -1.89
CA PRO A 502 -14.73 -62.06 -2.47
C PRO A 502 -13.84 -61.92 -3.71
N ARG A 503 -14.40 -61.36 -4.80
CA ARG A 503 -13.62 -60.98 -5.99
C ARG A 503 -12.73 -59.77 -5.66
N VAL A 504 -11.43 -60.02 -5.68
CA VAL A 504 -10.37 -58.99 -5.71
C VAL A 504 -10.54 -58.18 -7.01
N HIS A 505 -10.65 -56.86 -6.89
CA HIS A 505 -10.44 -55.94 -8.01
C HIS A 505 -8.94 -55.79 -8.22
N CYS A 506 -8.45 -56.17 -9.40
CA CYS A 506 -7.09 -55.87 -9.83
C CYS A 506 -6.96 -54.38 -10.14
N TRP A 507 -5.77 -53.86 -9.83
CA TRP A 507 -5.25 -52.55 -10.22
C TRP A 507 -5.16 -52.39 -11.74
#